data_AF-A0AAD0SBI4-F1
#
_entry.id   AF-A0AAD0SBI4-F1
#
_cell.length_a   1.000
_cell.length_b   1.000
_cell.length_c   1.000
_cell.angle_alpha   90.00
_cell.angle_beta   90.00
_cell.angle_gamma   90.00
#
_symmetry.space_group_name_H-M   'P 1'
#
loop_
_entity.id
_entity.type
_entity.pdbx_description
1 polymer ?
#
loop_
_entity_poly.entity_id
_entity_poly.type
_entity_poly.pdbx_seq_one_letter_code
_entity_poly.pdbx_strand_id
1 'polypeptide(L)'
;MEYETKSHCKYLIALHLILVVKYRKPLLNGNLGEFVKKTVFDVSLSSDFRIEEIEIDKDHIHMLITIGTRYSVGQYARRIKQATTTKIWKSFPYLKNQFWKEKTFWSDGYFV
;
A
#
# COMPACT_ATOMS: atom_id res chain seq x y z
N MET A 1 -4.68 13.45 15.10
CA MET A 1 -3.27 13.05 14.99
C MET A 1 -2.42 13.96 15.87
N GLU A 2 -1.43 13.41 16.56
CA GLU A 2 -0.51 14.15 17.44
C GLU A 2 0.93 14.08 16.91
N TYR A 3 1.77 15.04 17.31
CA TYR A 3 3.18 15.06 16.93
C TYR A 3 3.97 13.93 17.60
N GLU A 4 4.74 13.19 16.80
CA GLU A 4 5.73 12.25 17.31
C GLU A 4 7.03 12.97 17.68
N THR A 5 7.64 12.58 18.80
CA THR A 5 8.93 13.13 19.26
C THR A 5 9.97 12.00 19.30
N LYS A 6 11.12 12.23 18.67
CA LYS A 6 12.32 11.39 18.72
C LYS A 6 13.49 12.23 19.26
N SER A 7 14.62 11.58 19.54
CA SER A 7 15.79 12.21 20.20
C SER A 7 16.27 13.53 19.58
N HIS A 8 16.07 13.72 18.28
CA HIS A 8 16.55 14.92 17.56
C HIS A 8 15.47 15.57 16.67
N CYS A 9 14.20 15.17 16.76
CA CYS A 9 13.15 15.77 15.93
C CYS A 9 11.75 15.58 16.51
N LYS A 10 10.86 16.51 16.16
CA LYS A 10 9.41 16.42 16.39
C LYS A 10 8.71 16.60 15.05
N TYR A 11 7.83 15.67 14.70
CA TYR A 11 7.21 15.65 13.37
C TYR A 11 5.78 15.12 13.39
N LEU A 12 5.01 15.53 12.40
CA LEU A 12 3.72 14.95 12.05
C LEU A 12 3.65 14.96 10.52
N ILE A 13 3.87 13.80 9.91
CA ILE A 13 3.90 13.67 8.45
C ILE A 13 2.78 12.70 8.06
N ALA A 14 1.63 13.28 7.71
CA ALA A 14 0.47 12.54 7.21
C ALA A 14 0.38 12.67 5.68
N LEU A 15 0.09 11.57 4.99
CA LEU A 15 0.09 11.48 3.53
C LEU A 15 -1.19 10.80 3.04
N HIS A 16 -1.78 11.32 1.97
CA HIS A 16 -2.86 10.63 1.24
C HIS A 16 -2.29 9.83 0.09
N LEU A 17 -1.84 8.61 0.40
CA LEU A 17 -1.22 7.73 -0.59
C LEU A 17 -2.28 6.96 -1.39
N ILE A 18 -2.25 7.08 -2.72
CA ILE A 18 -3.13 6.32 -3.61
C ILE A 18 -2.29 5.38 -4.49
N LEU A 19 -2.68 4.10 -4.50
CA LEU A 19 -2.08 3.08 -5.37
C LEU A 19 -3.14 2.53 -6.33
N VAL A 20 -2.80 2.45 -7.61
CA VAL A 20 -3.70 1.98 -8.67
C VAL A 20 -3.22 0.61 -9.17
N VAL A 21 -4.14 -0.32 -9.40
CA VAL A 21 -3.84 -1.62 -10.01
C VAL A 21 -3.24 -1.41 -11.41
N LYS A 22 -2.25 -2.22 -11.80
CA LYS A 22 -1.61 -2.12 -13.11
C LYS A 22 -2.67 -2.25 -14.21
N TYR A 23 -2.63 -1.33 -15.18
CA TYR A 23 -3.63 -1.17 -16.25
C TYR A 23 -5.04 -0.83 -15.76
N ARG A 24 -5.18 -0.32 -14.52
CA ARG A 24 -6.45 0.10 -13.92
C ARG A 24 -7.53 -1.00 -13.98
N LYS A 25 -7.10 -2.25 -13.81
CA LYS A 25 -8.01 -3.40 -13.83
C LYS A 25 -8.87 -3.40 -12.56
N PRO A 26 -10.20 -3.61 -12.67
CA PRO A 26 -11.11 -3.58 -11.51
C PRO A 26 -11.05 -4.89 -10.70
N LEU A 27 -9.89 -5.18 -10.11
CA LEU A 27 -9.60 -6.45 -9.44
C LEU A 27 -9.79 -6.39 -7.91
N LEU A 28 -9.90 -5.21 -7.31
CA LEU A 28 -9.96 -5.06 -5.85
C LEU A 28 -11.36 -5.32 -5.27
N ASN A 29 -12.22 -6.03 -5.99
CA ASN A 29 -13.56 -6.37 -5.54
C ASN A 29 -13.54 -7.65 -4.67
N GLY A 30 -14.40 -7.68 -3.64
CA GLY A 30 -14.59 -8.85 -2.77
C GLY A 30 -13.31 -9.29 -2.04
N ASN A 31 -13.05 -10.60 -2.04
CA ASN A 31 -11.98 -11.22 -1.27
C ASN A 31 -10.58 -10.65 -1.58
N LEU A 32 -10.28 -10.30 -2.84
CA LEU A 32 -8.96 -9.73 -3.17
C LEU A 32 -8.77 -8.36 -2.51
N GLY A 33 -9.80 -7.50 -2.52
CA GLY A 33 -9.75 -6.20 -1.87
C GLY A 33 -9.56 -6.32 -0.35
N GLU A 34 -10.37 -7.15 0.30
CA GLU A 34 -10.26 -7.42 1.74
C GLU A 34 -8.88 -7.95 2.13
N PHE A 35 -8.35 -8.88 1.33
CA PHE A 35 -6.99 -9.40 1.52
C PHE A 35 -5.92 -8.31 1.39
N VAL A 36 -6.08 -7.39 0.44
CA VAL A 36 -5.16 -6.26 0.27
C VAL A 36 -5.24 -5.33 1.48
N LYS A 37 -6.44 -4.92 1.95
CA LYS A 37 -6.60 -4.10 3.16
C LYS A 37 -5.90 -4.74 4.36
N LYS A 38 -6.19 -6.03 4.60
CA LYS A 38 -5.56 -6.79 5.70
C LYS A 38 -4.05 -6.86 5.55
N THR A 39 -3.56 -7.13 4.34
CA THR A 39 -2.11 -7.21 4.09
C THR A 39 -1.41 -5.88 4.36
N VAL A 40 -1.99 -4.76 3.95
CA VAL A 40 -1.43 -3.42 4.22
C VAL A 40 -1.37 -3.16 5.71
N PHE A 41 -2.44 -3.49 6.44
CA PHE A 41 -2.48 -3.38 7.89
C PHE A 41 -1.39 -4.23 8.56
N ASP A 42 -1.28 -5.51 8.20
CA ASP A 42 -0.23 -6.40 8.72
C ASP A 42 1.18 -5.87 8.46
N VAL A 43 1.40 -5.24 7.30
CA VAL A 43 2.70 -4.64 6.96
C VAL A 43 2.98 -3.43 7.85
N SER A 44 1.97 -2.60 8.16
CA SER A 44 2.14 -1.46 9.05
C SER A 44 2.57 -1.86 10.47
N LEU A 45 2.10 -3.01 10.98
CA LEU A 45 2.44 -3.49 12.34
C LEU A 45 3.94 -3.78 12.54
N SER A 46 4.67 -4.02 11.45
CA SER A 46 6.11 -4.29 11.45
C SER A 46 6.92 -3.23 10.70
N SER A 47 6.28 -2.12 10.33
CA SER A 47 6.90 -1.02 9.59
C SER A 47 6.96 0.24 10.44
N ASP A 48 7.63 1.26 9.93
CA ASP A 48 7.76 2.57 10.56
C ASP A 48 6.76 3.60 10.01
N PHE A 49 5.59 3.12 9.59
CA PHE A 49 4.43 3.92 9.21
C PHE A 49 3.17 3.36 9.87
N ARG A 50 2.18 4.22 10.08
CA ARG A 50 0.87 3.87 10.64
C ARG A 50 -0.24 4.12 9.61
N ILE A 51 -1.24 3.24 9.58
CA ILE A 51 -2.46 3.44 8.81
C ILE A 51 -3.45 4.17 9.71
N GLU A 52 -3.85 5.38 9.31
CA GLU A 52 -4.93 6.12 9.98
C GLU A 52 -6.28 5.75 9.35
N GLU A 53 -6.35 5.71 8.02
CA GLU A 53 -7.55 5.31 7.27
C GLU A 53 -7.16 4.54 6.00
N ILE A 54 -8.03 3.61 5.57
CA ILE A 54 -7.81 2.82 4.36
C ILE A 54 -9.12 2.47 3.66
N GLU A 55 -9.25 2.92 2.42
CA GLU A 55 -10.41 2.63 1.59
C GLU A 55 -10.02 2.09 0.22
N ILE A 56 -10.83 1.14 -0.26
CA ILE A 56 -10.64 0.48 -1.55
C ILE A 56 -11.81 0.81 -2.45
N ASP A 57 -11.49 1.17 -3.68
CA ASP A 57 -12.42 1.15 -4.80
C ASP A 57 -12.04 0.01 -5.76
N LYS A 58 -12.75 -0.14 -6.88
CA LYS A 58 -12.64 -1.27 -7.81
C LYS A 58 -11.22 -1.52 -8.31
N ASP A 59 -10.47 -0.46 -8.58
CA ASP A 59 -9.16 -0.51 -9.26
C ASP A 59 -8.03 0.22 -8.52
N HIS A 60 -8.30 0.84 -7.38
CA HIS A 60 -7.32 1.58 -6.59
C HIS A 60 -7.62 1.56 -5.08
N ILE A 61 -6.61 1.90 -4.29
CA ILE A 61 -6.68 1.98 -2.84
C ILE A 61 -6.20 3.36 -2.38
N HIS A 62 -6.99 3.99 -1.51
CA HIS A 62 -6.66 5.20 -0.78
C HIS A 62 -6.19 4.85 0.62
N MET A 63 -5.09 5.44 1.06
CA MET A 63 -4.57 5.28 2.42
C MET A 63 -4.22 6.64 2.98
N LEU A 64 -4.74 6.97 4.16
CA LEU A 64 -4.19 8.03 4.99
C LEU A 64 -3.15 7.38 5.90
N ILE A 65 -1.88 7.74 5.70
CA ILE A 65 -0.76 7.15 6.45
C ILE A 65 0.03 8.22 7.18
N THR A 66 0.46 7.91 8.41
CA THR A 66 1.47 8.70 9.12
C THR A 66 2.82 8.00 8.97
N ILE A 67 3.85 8.74 8.53
CA ILE A 67 5.18 8.19 8.28
C ILE A 67 6.25 8.80 9.18
N GLY A 68 7.35 8.06 9.35
CA GLY A 68 8.58 8.58 9.96
C GLY A 68 9.40 9.44 9.00
N THR A 69 10.41 10.11 9.56
CA THR A 69 11.37 10.96 8.81
C THR A 69 12.52 10.19 8.17
N ARG A 70 12.63 8.88 8.45
CA ARG A 70 13.81 8.07 8.05
C ARG A 70 13.83 7.76 6.56
N TYR A 71 12.67 7.57 5.95
CA TYR A 71 12.56 7.16 4.55
C TYR A 71 11.78 8.20 3.76
N SER A 72 12.04 8.26 2.46
CA SER A 72 11.26 9.10 1.55
C SER A 72 9.88 8.49 1.30
N VAL A 73 8.93 9.33 0.89
CA VAL A 73 7.58 8.91 0.48
C VAL A 73 7.64 7.76 -0.53
N GLY A 74 8.50 7.87 -1.56
CA GLY A 74 8.65 6.83 -2.58
C GLY A 74 9.16 5.50 -2.03
N GLN A 75 9.96 5.51 -0.96
CA GLN A 75 10.41 4.29 -0.29
C GLN A 75 9.26 3.62 0.47
N TYR A 76 8.39 4.38 1.14
CA TYR A 76 7.19 3.85 1.78
C TYR A 76 6.22 3.26 0.74
N ALA A 77 5.92 4.00 -0.33
CA ALA A 77 5.06 3.53 -1.41
C ALA A 77 5.62 2.23 -2.04
N ARG A 78 6.93 2.17 -2.32
CA ARG A 78 7.59 0.96 -2.82
C ARG A 78 7.44 -0.22 -1.88
N ARG A 79 7.65 -0.05 -0.57
CA ARG A 79 7.54 -1.13 0.42
C ARG A 79 6.13 -1.70 0.50
N ILE A 80 5.13 -0.82 0.58
CA ILE A 80 3.71 -1.22 0.59
C ILE A 80 3.40 -2.02 -0.67
N LYS A 81 3.78 -1.50 -1.86
CA LYS A 81 3.56 -2.17 -3.15
C LYS A 81 4.26 -3.53 -3.23
N GLN A 82 5.51 -3.64 -2.79
CA GLN A 82 6.28 -4.89 -2.84
C GLN A 82 5.72 -5.96 -1.90
N ALA A 83 5.43 -5.58 -0.65
CA ALA A 83 4.90 -6.50 0.35
C ALA A 83 3.53 -7.05 -0.06
N THR A 84 2.62 -6.16 -0.49
CA THR A 84 1.30 -6.54 -0.99
C THR A 84 1.39 -7.42 -2.23
N THR A 85 2.12 -7.01 -3.26
CA THR A 85 2.30 -7.81 -4.50
C THR A 85 2.81 -9.22 -4.18
N THR A 86 3.80 -9.34 -3.29
CA THR A 86 4.36 -10.64 -2.91
C THR A 86 3.32 -11.54 -2.25
N LYS A 87 2.53 -11.02 -1.30
CA LYS A 87 1.48 -11.81 -0.63
C LYS A 87 0.33 -12.15 -1.57
N ILE A 88 -0.11 -11.20 -2.41
CA ILE A 88 -1.16 -11.39 -3.41
C ILE A 88 -0.81 -12.56 -4.35
N TRP A 89 0.40 -12.59 -4.89
CA TRP A 89 0.82 -13.67 -5.82
C TRP A 89 0.94 -15.05 -5.17
N LYS A 90 1.12 -15.11 -3.85
CA LYS A 90 1.09 -16.38 -3.10
C LYS A 90 -0.35 -16.87 -2.90
N SER A 91 -1.30 -15.97 -2.67
CA SER A 91 -2.68 -16.32 -2.32
C SER A 91 -3.62 -16.41 -3.53
N PHE A 92 -3.34 -15.70 -4.63
CA PHE A 92 -4.23 -15.59 -5.78
C PHE A 92 -3.52 -15.95 -7.10
N PRO A 93 -3.18 -17.23 -7.32
CA PRO A 93 -2.46 -17.67 -8.52
C PRO A 93 -3.25 -17.47 -9.83
N TYR A 94 -4.58 -17.28 -9.76
CA TYR A 94 -5.41 -16.98 -10.93
C TYR A 94 -5.03 -15.65 -11.60
N LEU A 95 -4.34 -14.75 -10.89
CA LEU A 95 -3.89 -13.46 -11.43
C LEU A 95 -2.90 -13.60 -12.60
N LYS A 96 -2.31 -14.78 -12.81
CA LYS A 96 -1.53 -15.09 -14.03
C LYS A 96 -2.33 -14.87 -15.32
N ASN A 97 -3.66 -15.06 -15.25
CA ASN A 97 -4.55 -14.82 -16.39
C ASN A 97 -4.82 -13.33 -16.61
N GLN A 98 -4.59 -12.49 -15.59
CA GLN A 98 -4.75 -11.04 -15.66
C GLN A 98 -3.42 -10.34 -16.03
N PHE A 99 -2.29 -10.90 -15.61
CA PHE A 99 -0.95 -10.37 -15.83
C PHE A 99 -0.04 -11.45 -16.45
N TRP A 100 0.00 -11.50 -17.79
CA TRP A 100 0.69 -12.57 -18.52
C TRP A 100 2.21 -12.42 -18.60
N LYS A 101 2.74 -11.19 -18.47
CA LYS A 101 4.18 -10.91 -18.70
C LYS A 101 5.02 -11.13 -17.44
N GLU A 102 4.53 -10.67 -16.29
CA GLU A 102 5.29 -10.63 -15.06
C GLU A 102 4.37 -10.63 -13.83
N LYS A 103 4.94 -10.96 -12.67
CA LYS A 103 4.24 -10.94 -11.38
C LYS A 103 4.13 -9.52 -10.83
N THR A 104 3.37 -8.69 -11.52
CA THR A 104 3.01 -7.32 -11.10
C THR A 104 1.61 -7.27 -10.51
N PHE A 105 1.26 -6.17 -9.84
CA PHE A 105 -0.10 -5.91 -9.37
C PHE A 105 -0.44 -4.42 -9.38
N TRP A 106 0.48 -3.58 -8.92
CA TRP A 106 0.31 -2.12 -8.92
C TRP A 106 0.92 -1.46 -10.17
N SER A 107 0.40 -0.30 -10.57
CA SER A 107 1.04 0.60 -11.53
C SER A 107 2.41 1.05 -11.03
N ASP A 108 3.29 1.53 -11.90
CA ASP A 108 4.64 1.97 -11.48
C ASP A 108 4.56 3.26 -10.65
N GLY A 109 3.62 4.15 -11.00
CA GLY A 109 3.32 5.37 -10.25
C GLY A 109 2.56 5.15 -8.94
N TYR A 110 2.32 6.28 -8.26
CA TYR A 110 1.50 6.46 -7.06
C TYR A 110 1.14 7.95 -6.96
N PHE A 111 0.11 8.30 -6.18
CA PHE A 111 -0.22 9.68 -5.83
C PHE A 111 0.01 9.90 -4.34
N VAL A 112 0.48 11.09 -3.96
CA VAL A 112 0.73 11.51 -2.58
C VAL A 112 0.48 13.01 -2.43
#